data_AF-A0A812SLD3-F1
#
_entry.id   AF-A0A812SLD3-F1
#
_cell.length_a   1.000
_cell.length_b   1.000
_cell.length_c   1.000
_cell.angle_alpha   90.00
_cell.angle_beta   90.00
_cell.angle_gamma   90.00
#
_symmetry.space_group_name_H-M   'P 1'
#
loop_
_entity.id
_entity.type
_entity.pdbx_description
1 polymer ?
#
loop_
_entity_poly.entity_id
_entity_poly.type
_entity_poly.pdbx_seq_one_letter_code
_entity_poly.pdbx_strand_id
1 'polypeptide(L)'
;VLLNDTSDGGSAQTFKGMLAYIDSHSPSIVVFENVDTIDDCRGDDVASNLDILLAEMGNRGFEAQTIMTDASTLGCPARRRRVYVVFLKVAGNRLVDFGSRSITSMFATLRAVMCSCIRSPCCGTEIPLPADDPAVAADLELREVKRQKRDQAAQKAGPTPQTWMDSHMAFARQLKFRWGQQVPASLRSNPCFQTLTKREQDVLRLAQVQSPKLLFRDLSQSVQRANIQSEDAESGLHVFPTVLPKMLLWLEGQERVWLGREALMCQGFPVLPLLSEHEAVKRPQAWSPTEALMQDLAGNAMALPVLMAILQSMFAAFSWEGTRDDAAPSPRRAVNSKDKNDIDQALSAIQQVSDLAAASEA
;
A
#
# COMPACT_ATOMS: atom_id res chain seq x y z
N VAL A 1 6.76 -13.05 18.18
CA VAL A 1 6.15 -11.78 18.68
C VAL A 1 4.66 -11.96 18.92
N LEU A 2 3.94 -12.60 17.98
CA LEU A 2 2.49 -12.77 18.06
C LEU A 2 1.98 -13.59 19.27
N LEU A 3 2.82 -14.47 19.84
CA LEU A 3 2.50 -15.24 21.04
C LEU A 3 2.58 -14.45 22.35
N ASN A 4 3.16 -13.24 22.34
CA ASN A 4 3.30 -12.45 23.55
C ASN A 4 1.95 -11.85 24.00
N ASP A 5 1.80 -11.53 25.28
CA ASP A 5 0.60 -10.82 25.77
C ASP A 5 0.52 -9.38 25.29
N THR A 6 1.69 -8.76 25.14
CA THR A 6 1.84 -7.41 24.63
C THR A 6 3.07 -7.32 23.75
N SER A 7 3.03 -6.45 22.75
CA SER A 7 4.22 -6.07 21.97
C SER A 7 4.31 -4.55 21.84
N ASP A 8 5.53 -4.05 21.72
CA ASP A 8 5.77 -2.66 21.30
C ASP A 8 5.11 -2.42 19.94
N GLY A 9 4.29 -1.37 19.85
CA GLY A 9 3.48 -1.07 18.66
C GLY A 9 2.16 -1.84 18.54
N GLY A 10 1.83 -2.74 19.48
CA GLY A 10 0.49 -3.33 19.60
C GLY A 10 0.19 -4.54 18.71
N SER A 11 1.14 -5.03 17.91
CA SER A 11 0.92 -6.14 16.96
C SER A 11 0.36 -7.42 17.59
N ALA A 12 0.85 -7.82 18.78
CA ALA A 12 0.34 -8.99 19.48
C ALA A 12 -1.12 -8.79 19.93
N GLN A 13 -1.46 -7.60 20.42
CA GLN A 13 -2.81 -7.24 20.82
C GLN A 13 -3.77 -7.22 19.62
N THR A 14 -3.35 -6.63 18.49
CA THR A 14 -4.13 -6.64 17.24
C THR A 14 -4.38 -8.06 16.75
N PHE A 15 -3.36 -8.93 16.79
CA PHE A 15 -3.50 -10.33 16.40
C PHE A 15 -4.46 -11.10 17.31
N LYS A 16 -4.35 -10.95 18.64
CA LYS A 16 -5.31 -11.56 19.59
C LYS A 16 -6.73 -11.04 19.38
N GLY A 17 -6.89 -9.75 19.11
CA GLY A 17 -8.18 -9.15 18.76
C GLY A 17 -8.78 -9.75 17.49
N MET A 18 -7.97 -9.96 16.46
CA MET A 18 -8.37 -10.65 15.23
C MET A 18 -8.83 -12.08 15.51
N LEU A 19 -8.07 -12.86 16.30
CA LEU A 19 -8.46 -14.22 16.67
C LEU A 19 -9.79 -14.24 17.44
N ALA A 20 -9.97 -13.34 18.41
CA ALA A 20 -11.23 -13.22 19.15
C ALA A 20 -12.42 -12.84 18.23
N TYR A 21 -12.18 -11.99 17.22
CA TYR A 21 -13.19 -11.68 16.21
C TYR A 21 -13.55 -12.92 15.37
N ILE A 22 -12.57 -13.71 14.95
CA ILE A 22 -12.78 -14.94 14.19
C ILE A 22 -13.54 -15.98 15.03
N ASP A 23 -13.19 -16.14 16.30
CA ASP A 23 -13.86 -17.10 17.19
C ASP A 23 -15.33 -16.71 17.42
N SER A 24 -15.62 -15.42 17.56
CA SER A 24 -16.98 -14.91 17.78
C SER A 24 -17.86 -14.89 16.53
N HIS A 25 -17.30 -14.58 15.36
CA HIS A 25 -18.09 -14.39 14.13
C HIS A 25 -17.97 -15.56 13.14
N SER A 26 -16.94 -16.40 13.28
CA SER A 26 -16.70 -17.57 12.43
C SER A 26 -16.80 -17.29 10.92
N PRO A 27 -16.08 -16.27 10.39
CA PRO A 27 -16.15 -15.91 8.98
C PRO A 27 -15.77 -17.09 8.07
N SER A 28 -16.49 -17.26 6.95
CA SER A 28 -16.20 -18.32 5.97
C SER A 28 -14.89 -18.12 5.25
N ILE A 29 -14.51 -16.86 5.03
CA ILE A 29 -13.32 -16.45 4.28
C ILE A 29 -12.68 -15.27 5.01
N VAL A 30 -11.36 -15.31 5.15
CA VAL A 30 -10.56 -14.19 5.70
C VAL A 30 -9.42 -13.90 4.72
N VAL A 31 -9.26 -12.62 4.36
CA VAL A 31 -8.07 -12.15 3.66
C VAL A 31 -7.22 -11.39 4.67
N PHE A 32 -6.02 -11.88 4.90
CA PHE A 32 -5.05 -11.29 5.80
C PHE A 32 -3.93 -10.63 4.98
N GLU A 33 -3.44 -9.46 5.42
CA GLU A 33 -2.29 -8.78 4.84
C GLU A 33 -1.30 -8.40 5.94
N ASN A 34 0.00 -8.52 5.64
CA ASN A 34 1.05 -8.01 6.51
C ASN A 34 2.36 -7.76 5.73
N VAL A 35 3.33 -7.13 6.38
CA VAL A 35 4.70 -6.97 5.88
C VAL A 35 5.33 -8.32 5.55
N ASP A 36 6.21 -8.35 4.55
CA ASP A 36 6.87 -9.56 4.08
C ASP A 36 7.82 -10.18 5.12
N THR A 37 8.40 -9.35 5.99
CA THR A 37 9.22 -9.78 7.13
C THR A 37 8.47 -10.54 8.21
N ILE A 38 7.15 -10.75 8.08
CA ILE A 38 6.39 -11.66 8.97
C ILE A 38 6.91 -13.11 8.88
N ASP A 39 7.49 -13.46 7.73
CA ASP A 39 8.07 -14.78 7.44
C ASP A 39 9.54 -14.91 7.93
N ASP A 40 10.13 -13.84 8.45
CA ASP A 40 11.52 -13.89 8.94
C ASP A 40 11.63 -14.73 10.22
N CYS A 41 12.45 -15.78 10.18
CA CYS A 41 12.83 -16.56 11.36
C CYS A 41 13.85 -15.79 12.21
N ARG A 42 13.63 -15.73 13.53
CA ARG A 42 14.58 -15.11 14.49
C ARG A 42 15.53 -16.15 15.08
N GLY A 43 16.28 -16.83 14.22
CA GLY A 43 17.20 -17.92 14.56
C GLY A 43 16.73 -19.29 14.03
N ASP A 44 17.62 -20.28 14.10
CA ASP A 44 17.48 -21.56 13.39
C ASP A 44 16.31 -22.44 13.89
N ASP A 45 15.82 -22.22 15.11
CA ASP A 45 14.77 -23.05 15.77
C ASP A 45 13.48 -22.29 16.12
N VAL A 46 13.31 -21.04 15.67
CA VAL A 46 12.14 -20.22 16.03
C VAL A 46 11.20 -20.07 14.84
N ALA A 47 10.01 -20.68 14.96
CA ALA A 47 8.90 -20.51 14.01
C ALA A 47 8.64 -19.03 13.72
N SER A 48 8.41 -18.71 12.45
CA SER A 48 8.13 -17.34 12.02
C SER A 48 6.78 -16.86 12.56
N ASN A 49 6.51 -15.55 12.51
CA ASN A 49 5.18 -15.08 12.88
C ASN A 49 4.12 -15.56 11.86
N LEU A 50 4.53 -15.84 10.61
CA LEU A 50 3.65 -16.46 9.61
C LEU A 50 3.29 -17.89 10.00
N ASP A 51 4.25 -18.70 10.47
CA ASP A 51 3.99 -20.07 10.95
C ASP A 51 2.99 -20.07 12.11
N ILE A 52 3.15 -19.14 13.07
CA ILE A 52 2.23 -18.96 14.19
C ILE A 52 0.82 -18.62 13.69
N LEU A 53 0.71 -17.68 12.74
CA LEU A 53 -0.56 -17.30 12.13
C LEU A 53 -1.24 -18.51 11.45
N LEU A 54 -0.50 -19.24 10.62
CA LEU A 54 -1.03 -20.39 9.88
C LEU A 54 -1.49 -21.50 10.85
N ALA A 55 -0.72 -21.77 11.90
CA ALA A 55 -1.09 -22.75 12.93
C ALA A 55 -2.35 -22.35 13.70
N GLU A 56 -2.46 -21.09 14.16
CA GLU A 56 -3.64 -20.60 14.90
C GLU A 56 -4.91 -20.61 14.04
N MET A 57 -4.80 -20.28 12.75
CA MET A 57 -5.91 -20.35 11.80
C MET A 57 -6.28 -21.80 11.45
N GLY A 58 -5.29 -22.68 11.29
CA GLY A 58 -5.48 -24.11 11.08
C GLY A 58 -6.22 -24.78 12.24
N ASN A 59 -5.86 -24.44 13.48
CA ASN A 59 -6.56 -24.90 14.70
C ASN A 59 -8.04 -24.46 14.74
N ARG A 60 -8.42 -23.43 13.98
CA ARG A 60 -9.80 -22.93 13.83
C ARG A 60 -10.51 -23.48 12.59
N GLY A 61 -9.90 -24.44 11.90
CA GLY A 61 -10.49 -25.14 10.75
C GLY A 61 -10.38 -24.37 9.43
N PHE A 62 -9.39 -23.48 9.30
CA PHE A 62 -9.09 -22.80 8.05
C PHE A 62 -7.97 -23.49 7.27
N GLU A 63 -8.18 -23.62 5.98
CA GLU A 63 -7.12 -23.90 4.99
C GLU A 63 -6.60 -22.58 4.42
N ALA A 64 -5.32 -22.52 4.05
CA ALA A 64 -4.66 -21.26 3.71
C ALA A 64 -3.95 -21.31 2.36
N GLN A 65 -4.01 -20.17 1.64
CA GLN A 65 -3.15 -19.89 0.49
C GLN A 65 -2.38 -18.59 0.71
N THR A 66 -1.07 -18.72 0.90
CA THR A 66 -0.14 -17.58 1.01
C THR A 66 0.23 -17.04 -0.37
N ILE A 67 0.23 -15.73 -0.52
CA ILE A 67 0.55 -14.99 -1.74
C ILE A 67 1.51 -13.88 -1.37
N MET A 68 2.74 -13.95 -1.89
CA MET A 68 3.73 -12.89 -1.77
C MET A 68 3.75 -12.09 -3.06
N THR A 69 3.51 -10.79 -3.00
CA THR A 69 3.52 -9.94 -4.21
C THR A 69 3.98 -8.52 -3.90
N ASP A 70 4.55 -7.86 -4.90
CA ASP A 70 4.83 -6.43 -4.90
C ASP A 70 3.70 -5.73 -5.65
N ALA A 71 3.13 -4.68 -5.05
CA ALA A 71 2.11 -3.86 -5.68
C ALA A 71 2.53 -3.36 -7.08
N SER A 72 3.83 -3.18 -7.33
CA SER A 72 4.34 -2.80 -8.64
C SER A 72 4.09 -3.82 -9.75
N THR A 73 3.92 -5.09 -9.43
CA THR A 73 3.58 -6.14 -10.41
C THR A 73 2.10 -6.14 -10.80
N LEU A 74 1.28 -5.40 -10.06
CA LEU A 74 -0.16 -5.30 -10.25
C LEU A 74 -0.57 -3.85 -10.54
N GLY A 75 0.31 -3.10 -11.23
CA GLY A 75 0.00 -1.79 -11.78
C GLY A 75 0.20 -0.59 -10.84
N CYS A 76 0.68 -0.77 -9.61
CA CYS A 76 0.94 0.37 -8.72
C CYS A 76 2.34 0.97 -8.94
N PRO A 77 2.50 2.30 -9.03
CA PRO A 77 3.81 2.94 -9.22
C PRO A 77 4.63 3.04 -7.91
N ALA A 78 4.44 2.11 -6.96
CA ALA A 78 5.16 2.06 -5.70
C ALA A 78 5.67 0.66 -5.39
N ARG A 79 6.89 0.59 -4.83
CA ARG A 79 7.42 -0.64 -4.23
C ARG A 79 6.70 -0.91 -2.92
N ARG A 80 5.87 -1.95 -2.89
CA ARG A 80 5.17 -2.39 -1.67
C ARG A 80 5.00 -3.90 -1.72
N ARG A 81 6.05 -4.61 -1.31
CA ARG A 81 6.02 -6.05 -1.11
C ARG A 81 5.30 -6.40 0.19
N ARG A 82 4.35 -7.33 0.09
CA ARG A 82 3.49 -7.78 1.21
C ARG A 82 3.17 -9.26 1.08
N VAL A 83 2.87 -9.86 2.23
CA VAL A 83 2.26 -11.19 2.34
C VAL A 83 0.77 -11.01 2.45
N TYR A 84 0.04 -11.68 1.58
CA TYR A 84 -1.38 -11.88 1.69
C TYR A 84 -1.65 -13.35 1.99
N VAL A 85 -2.63 -13.64 2.83
CA VAL A 85 -3.08 -15.02 3.07
C VAL A 85 -4.59 -15.08 2.92
N VAL A 86 -5.03 -15.92 2.00
CA VAL A 86 -6.45 -16.26 1.84
C VAL A 86 -6.74 -17.47 2.69
N PHE A 87 -7.53 -17.28 3.75
CA PHE A 87 -8.01 -18.36 4.61
C PHE A 87 -9.44 -18.73 4.22
N LEU A 88 -9.66 -20.03 4.04
CA LEU A 88 -10.97 -20.61 3.72
C LEU A 88 -11.37 -21.58 4.83
N LYS A 89 -12.46 -21.26 5.55
CA LYS A 89 -13.00 -22.14 6.57
C LYS A 89 -13.59 -23.36 5.88
N VAL A 90 -13.24 -24.57 6.33
CA VAL A 90 -13.74 -25.81 5.71
C VAL A 90 -15.03 -26.26 6.37
N ALA A 91 -15.00 -26.40 7.69
CA ALA A 91 -16.17 -26.85 8.45
C ALA A 91 -17.21 -25.73 8.61
N GLY A 92 -18.45 -26.02 8.20
CA GLY A 92 -19.59 -25.10 8.37
C GLY A 92 -19.61 -23.93 7.38
N ASN A 93 -18.74 -23.94 6.37
CA ASN A 93 -18.76 -22.93 5.31
C ASN A 93 -19.92 -23.19 4.34
N ARG A 94 -20.76 -22.17 4.18
CA ARG A 94 -21.99 -22.22 3.34
C ARG A 94 -21.83 -21.50 2.00
N LEU A 95 -20.66 -20.91 1.74
CA LEU A 95 -20.40 -20.11 0.55
C LEU A 95 -19.71 -20.91 -0.54
N VAL A 96 -18.94 -21.93 -0.18
CA VAL A 96 -18.09 -22.70 -1.10
C VAL A 96 -18.48 -24.17 -1.07
N ASP A 97 -18.72 -24.73 -2.25
CA ASP A 97 -18.92 -26.16 -2.50
C ASP A 97 -17.56 -26.88 -2.59
N PHE A 98 -17.26 -27.67 -1.56
CA PHE A 98 -16.05 -28.50 -1.51
C PHE A 98 -16.23 -29.86 -2.19
N GLY A 99 -17.45 -30.20 -2.63
CA GLY A 99 -17.77 -31.48 -3.27
C GLY A 99 -17.46 -31.52 -4.76
N SER A 100 -17.57 -30.39 -5.46
CA SER A 100 -17.28 -30.30 -6.90
C SER A 100 -15.80 -30.09 -7.22
N ARG A 101 -15.06 -29.38 -6.35
CA ARG A 101 -13.62 -29.13 -6.53
C ARG A 101 -12.89 -29.20 -5.18
N SER A 102 -11.71 -29.81 -5.19
CA SER A 102 -10.85 -29.85 -4.00
C SER A 102 -10.26 -28.47 -3.69
N ILE A 103 -9.95 -28.23 -2.42
CA ILE A 103 -9.32 -26.98 -1.95
C ILE A 103 -7.99 -26.75 -2.66
N THR A 104 -7.17 -27.80 -2.80
CA THR A 104 -5.89 -27.72 -3.52
C THR A 104 -6.06 -27.27 -4.96
N SER A 105 -7.08 -27.77 -5.67
CA SER A 105 -7.38 -27.37 -7.05
C SER A 105 -7.89 -25.92 -7.10
N MET A 106 -8.80 -25.52 -6.19
CA MET A 106 -9.24 -24.12 -6.07
C MET A 106 -8.08 -23.16 -5.82
N PHE A 107 -7.16 -23.47 -4.91
CA PHE A 107 -5.97 -22.65 -4.66
C PHE A 107 -4.98 -22.66 -5.84
N ALA A 108 -4.86 -23.76 -6.56
CA ALA A 108 -4.07 -23.81 -7.79
C ALA A 108 -4.65 -22.88 -8.88
N THR A 109 -5.97 -22.92 -9.09
CA THR A 109 -6.66 -22.01 -10.01
C THR A 109 -6.52 -20.55 -9.56
N LEU A 110 -6.66 -20.26 -8.26
CA LEU A 110 -6.47 -18.91 -7.71
C LEU A 110 -5.09 -18.36 -8.08
N ARG A 111 -4.02 -19.13 -7.87
CA ARG A 111 -2.66 -18.71 -8.23
C ARG A 111 -2.51 -18.49 -9.74
N ALA A 112 -3.10 -19.35 -10.57
CA ALA A 112 -3.05 -19.20 -12.02
C ALA A 112 -3.79 -17.93 -12.49
N VAL A 113 -4.97 -17.65 -11.92
CA VAL A 113 -5.75 -16.45 -12.24
C VAL A 113 -5.02 -15.19 -11.76
N MET A 114 -4.40 -15.21 -10.58
CA MET A 114 -3.58 -14.08 -10.11
C MET A 114 -2.49 -13.69 -11.12
N CYS A 115 -1.85 -14.65 -11.79
CA CYS A 115 -0.87 -14.36 -12.83
C CYS A 115 -1.47 -13.61 -14.03
N SER A 116 -2.75 -13.81 -14.35
CA SER A 116 -3.45 -13.08 -15.41
C SER A 116 -3.77 -11.62 -15.03
N CYS A 117 -3.72 -11.29 -13.74
CA CYS A 117 -3.92 -9.94 -13.23
C CYS A 117 -2.66 -9.08 -13.25
N ILE A 118 -1.49 -9.61 -13.65
CA ILE A 118 -0.23 -8.86 -13.74
C ILE A 118 -0.42 -7.65 -14.68
N ARG A 119 -0.01 -6.47 -14.22
CA ARG A 119 -0.08 -5.22 -14.98
C ARG A 119 1.18 -4.42 -14.74
N SER A 120 1.71 -3.83 -15.82
CA SER A 120 2.80 -2.87 -15.71
C SER A 120 2.30 -1.59 -15.04
N PRO A 121 3.07 -1.00 -14.11
CA PRO A 121 2.72 0.28 -13.51
C PRO A 121 2.97 1.44 -14.48
N CYS A 122 2.32 2.58 -14.25
CA CYS A 122 2.72 3.83 -14.89
C CYS A 122 4.05 4.34 -14.30
N CYS A 123 4.67 5.33 -14.96
CA CYS A 123 5.82 6.00 -14.37
C CYS A 123 5.37 6.83 -13.15
N GLY A 124 6.11 6.77 -12.05
CA GLY A 124 5.81 7.54 -10.83
C GLY A 124 5.77 9.05 -11.07
N THR A 125 6.47 9.56 -12.09
CA THR A 125 6.41 10.99 -12.47
C THR A 125 5.07 11.43 -13.06
N GLU A 126 4.21 10.49 -13.44
CA GLU A 126 2.87 10.76 -14.02
C GLU A 126 1.78 10.89 -12.95
N ILE A 127 2.05 10.47 -11.71
CA ILE A 127 1.07 10.52 -10.60
C ILE A 127 0.88 11.93 -10.02
N PRO A 128 1.94 12.72 -9.77
CA PRO A 128 1.78 14.03 -9.18
C PRO A 128 0.90 14.95 -10.04
N LEU A 129 -0.03 15.64 -9.40
CA LEU A 129 -0.86 16.66 -10.02
C LEU A 129 0.01 17.79 -10.59
N PRO A 130 -0.46 18.45 -11.65
CA PRO A 130 0.19 19.65 -12.19
C PRO A 130 0.39 20.74 -11.13
N ALA A 131 1.41 21.57 -11.29
CA ALA A 131 1.75 22.62 -10.33
C ALA A 131 0.68 23.72 -10.21
N ASP A 132 -0.14 23.90 -11.25
CA ASP A 132 -1.26 24.84 -11.32
C ASP A 132 -2.58 24.25 -10.82
N ASP A 133 -2.59 22.99 -10.35
CA ASP A 133 -3.78 22.36 -9.79
C ASP A 133 -4.26 23.10 -8.52
N PRO A 134 -5.57 23.41 -8.39
CA PRO A 134 -6.10 24.11 -7.23
C PRO A 134 -5.80 23.43 -5.88
N ALA A 135 -5.71 22.11 -5.84
CA ALA A 135 -5.38 21.37 -4.63
C ALA A 135 -3.93 21.58 -4.19
N VAL A 136 -3.00 21.73 -5.16
CA VAL A 136 -1.59 22.04 -4.89
C VAL A 136 -1.46 23.44 -4.29
N ALA A 137 -2.16 24.42 -4.87
CA ALA A 137 -2.18 25.78 -4.35
C ALA A 137 -2.78 25.85 -2.92
N ALA A 138 -3.90 25.16 -2.69
CA ALA A 138 -4.58 25.13 -1.39
C ALA A 138 -3.73 24.45 -0.29
N ASP A 139 -3.02 23.36 -0.61
CA ASP A 139 -2.12 22.71 0.35
C ASP A 139 -0.92 23.59 0.69
N LEU A 140 -0.35 24.30 -0.30
CA LEU A 140 0.72 25.26 -0.07
C LEU A 140 0.28 26.35 0.92
N GLU A 141 -0.86 27.00 0.67
CA GLU A 141 -1.40 28.03 1.57
C GLU A 141 -1.58 27.49 3.00
N LEU A 142 -2.15 26.29 3.13
CA LEU A 142 -2.33 25.65 4.44
C LEU A 142 -0.99 25.40 5.15
N ARG A 143 0.04 24.98 4.42
CA ARG A 143 1.40 24.78 4.98
C ARG A 143 2.04 26.09 5.39
N GLU A 144 1.81 27.17 4.65
CA GLU A 144 2.30 28.50 5.02
C GLU A 144 1.66 28.99 6.33
N VAL A 145 0.34 28.81 6.48
CA VAL A 145 -0.36 29.14 7.73
C VAL A 145 0.20 28.30 8.89
N LYS A 146 0.44 27.00 8.68
CA LYS A 146 1.06 26.13 9.70
C LYS A 146 2.48 26.58 10.05
N ARG A 147 3.29 26.96 9.06
CA ARG A 147 4.64 27.53 9.26
C ARG A 147 4.57 28.78 10.14
N GLN A 148 3.73 29.74 9.79
CA GLN A 148 3.59 30.99 10.55
C GLN A 148 3.21 30.73 12.02
N LYS A 149 2.24 29.82 12.25
CA LYS A 149 1.84 29.41 13.61
C LYS A 149 3.00 28.76 14.38
N ARG A 150 3.77 27.89 13.72
CA ARG A 150 4.96 27.24 14.29
C ARG A 150 6.02 28.26 14.68
N ASP A 151 6.30 29.23 13.81
CA ASP A 151 7.31 30.25 14.05
C ASP A 151 6.91 31.18 15.21
N GLN A 152 5.63 31.56 15.30
CA GLN A 152 5.08 32.30 16.44
C GLN A 152 5.19 31.49 17.75
N ALA A 153 4.92 30.19 17.71
CA ALA A 153 5.05 29.32 18.88
C ALA A 153 6.52 29.19 19.33
N ALA A 154 7.45 29.04 18.38
CA ALA A 154 8.88 28.95 18.66
C ALA A 154 9.44 30.25 19.26
N GLN A 155 8.97 31.41 18.80
CA GLN A 155 9.32 32.71 19.40
C GLN A 155 8.89 32.81 20.87
N LYS A 156 7.75 32.20 21.24
CA LYS A 156 7.25 32.18 22.62
C LYS A 156 7.95 31.15 23.51
N ALA A 157 8.33 29.99 22.96
CA ALA A 157 8.85 28.85 23.72
C ALA A 157 10.36 28.88 23.99
N GLY A 158 11.10 29.80 23.34
CA GLY A 158 12.56 29.87 23.47
C GLY A 158 13.30 28.76 22.70
N PRO A 159 14.65 28.77 22.69
CA PRO A 159 15.44 27.85 21.90
C PRO A 159 15.35 26.41 22.43
N THR A 160 14.84 25.49 21.60
CA THR A 160 14.83 24.04 21.88
C THR A 160 16.14 23.39 21.44
N PRO A 161 16.73 22.47 22.23
CA PRO A 161 17.92 21.72 21.81
C PRO A 161 17.65 20.93 20.52
N GLN A 162 18.52 21.07 19.52
CA GLN A 162 18.36 20.38 18.24
C GLN A 162 19.21 19.10 18.21
N THR A 163 18.58 17.98 18.53
CA THR A 163 19.24 16.67 18.67
C THR A 163 19.71 16.05 17.34
N TRP A 164 19.30 16.60 16.19
CA TRP A 164 19.60 16.06 14.87
C TRP A 164 20.89 16.60 14.24
N MET A 165 21.40 17.74 14.72
CA MET A 165 22.48 18.48 14.06
C MET A 165 23.78 17.67 13.96
N ASP A 166 24.17 16.97 15.02
CA ASP A 166 25.41 16.17 15.03
C ASP A 166 25.40 15.07 13.99
N SER A 167 24.25 14.40 13.81
CA SER A 167 24.06 13.38 12.78
C SER A 167 24.20 13.96 11.38
N HIS A 168 23.59 15.12 11.13
CA HIS A 168 23.66 15.78 9.83
C HIS A 168 25.06 16.33 9.54
N MET A 169 25.76 16.88 10.55
CA MET A 169 27.15 17.32 10.42
C MET A 169 28.09 16.16 10.09
N ALA A 170 27.92 15.02 10.77
CA ALA A 170 28.69 13.81 10.49
C ALA A 170 28.42 13.32 9.05
N PHE A 171 27.17 13.32 8.62
CA PHE A 171 26.79 12.93 7.26
C PHE A 171 27.33 13.89 6.19
N ALA A 172 27.26 15.21 6.43
CA ALA A 172 27.84 16.21 5.53
C ALA A 172 29.36 16.01 5.37
N ARG A 173 30.08 15.70 6.46
CA ARG A 173 31.52 15.38 6.40
C ARG A 173 31.79 14.15 5.53
N GLN A 174 30.96 13.10 5.63
CA GLN A 174 31.07 11.91 4.78
C GLN A 174 30.91 12.25 3.30
N LEU A 175 29.95 13.13 2.97
CA LEU A 175 29.72 13.61 1.60
C LEU A 175 30.75 14.65 1.12
N LYS A 176 31.74 15.01 1.95
CA LYS A 176 32.67 16.14 1.72
C LYS A 176 31.92 17.46 1.45
N PHE A 177 30.71 17.58 1.98
CA PHE A 177 29.87 18.75 1.88
C PHE A 177 30.19 19.72 3.01
N ARG A 178 30.38 21.01 2.67
CA ARG A 178 30.69 22.03 3.66
C ARG A 178 29.43 22.38 4.47
N TRP A 179 29.44 22.04 5.75
CA TRP A 179 28.38 22.43 6.68
C TRP A 179 28.23 23.96 6.74
N GLY A 180 26.99 24.43 6.84
CA GLY A 180 26.68 25.86 6.91
C GLY A 180 26.80 26.62 5.58
N GLN A 181 26.98 25.92 4.45
CA GLN A 181 26.87 26.55 3.13
C GLN A 181 25.47 27.18 2.96
N GLN A 182 25.40 28.31 2.28
CA GLN A 182 24.12 28.96 2.01
C GLN A 182 23.19 28.06 1.16
N VAL A 183 21.89 28.16 1.41
CA VAL A 183 20.86 27.51 0.59
C VAL A 183 20.94 28.07 -0.84
N PRO A 184 20.93 27.22 -1.89
CA PRO A 184 20.89 27.65 -3.28
C PRO A 184 19.78 28.66 -3.55
N ALA A 185 19.99 29.57 -4.51
CA ALA A 185 19.03 30.63 -4.81
C ALA A 185 17.65 30.08 -5.22
N SER A 186 17.61 29.02 -6.05
CA SER A 186 16.38 28.36 -6.49
C SER A 186 15.52 27.88 -5.32
N LEU A 187 16.10 27.10 -4.41
CA LEU A 187 15.42 26.61 -3.21
C LEU A 187 15.06 27.75 -2.25
N ARG A 188 15.89 28.78 -2.15
CA ARG A 188 15.62 29.93 -1.29
C ARG A 188 14.38 30.71 -1.76
N SER A 189 14.18 30.83 -3.07
CA SER A 189 12.98 31.46 -3.65
C SER A 189 11.77 30.54 -3.71
N ASN A 190 11.94 29.23 -3.52
CA ASN A 190 10.86 28.25 -3.64
C ASN A 190 9.91 28.32 -2.41
N PRO A 191 8.61 28.62 -2.58
CA PRO A 191 7.66 28.71 -1.47
C PRO A 191 7.47 27.40 -0.70
N CYS A 192 7.40 26.26 -1.41
CA CYS A 192 7.26 24.94 -0.80
C CYS A 192 8.44 24.61 0.11
N PHE A 193 9.67 24.89 -0.34
CA PHE A 193 10.88 24.70 0.47
C PHE A 193 10.85 25.51 1.77
N GLN A 194 10.32 26.73 1.72
CA GLN A 194 10.20 27.58 2.91
C GLN A 194 9.20 27.04 3.95
N THR A 195 8.26 26.18 3.56
CA THR A 195 7.33 25.54 4.51
C THR A 195 7.99 24.46 5.38
N LEU A 196 9.07 23.86 4.87
CA LEU A 196 9.82 22.79 5.54
C LEU A 196 10.45 23.28 6.86
N THR A 197 10.65 22.37 7.80
CA THR A 197 11.44 22.65 9.01
C THR A 197 12.92 22.79 8.66
N LYS A 198 13.72 23.44 9.53
CA LYS A 198 15.18 23.54 9.36
C LYS A 198 15.83 22.16 9.16
N ARG A 199 15.33 21.16 9.89
CA ARG A 199 15.76 19.77 9.78
C ARG A 199 15.48 19.21 8.39
N GLU A 200 14.26 19.34 7.90
CA GLU A 200 13.84 18.86 6.58
C GLU A 200 14.59 19.56 5.44
N GLN A 201 14.80 20.88 5.55
CA GLN A 201 15.61 21.65 4.59
C GLN A 201 17.05 21.13 4.49
N ASP A 202 17.68 20.83 5.63
CA ASP A 202 19.02 20.25 5.66
C ASP A 202 19.04 18.82 5.11
N VAL A 203 18.04 17.99 5.45
CA VAL A 203 17.90 16.65 4.88
C VAL A 203 17.83 16.72 3.36
N LEU A 204 16.94 17.55 2.79
CA LEU A 204 16.76 17.66 1.34
C LEU A 204 18.06 18.01 0.63
N ARG A 205 18.79 19.01 1.14
CA ARG A 205 20.06 19.45 0.55
C ARG A 205 21.13 18.38 0.60
N LEU A 206 21.28 17.69 1.73
CA LEU A 206 22.25 16.60 1.86
C LEU A 206 21.87 15.41 0.98
N ALA A 207 20.58 15.11 0.88
CA ALA A 207 20.04 14.07 0.03
C ALA A 207 20.31 14.37 -1.46
N GLN A 208 20.13 15.61 -1.90
CA GLN A 208 20.48 16.10 -3.25
C GLN A 208 21.96 15.93 -3.57
N VAL A 209 22.85 16.19 -2.61
CA VAL A 209 24.30 16.01 -2.79
C VAL A 209 24.66 14.52 -2.86
N GLN A 210 24.11 13.70 -1.96
CA GLN A 210 24.38 12.26 -1.94
C GLN A 210 23.91 11.57 -3.23
N SER A 211 22.75 11.97 -3.76
CA SER A 211 22.12 11.31 -4.90
C SER A 211 21.35 12.32 -5.77
N PRO A 212 22.05 13.01 -6.68
CA PRO A 212 21.48 14.12 -7.45
C PRO A 212 20.44 13.68 -8.49
N LYS A 213 20.46 12.40 -8.89
CA LYS A 213 19.53 11.86 -9.90
C LYS A 213 18.19 11.37 -9.34
N LEU A 214 18.06 11.24 -8.02
CA LEU A 214 16.82 10.75 -7.42
C LEU A 214 15.72 11.80 -7.53
N LEU A 215 14.52 11.38 -7.90
CA LEU A 215 13.36 12.27 -8.07
C LEU A 215 12.46 12.36 -6.84
N PHE A 216 12.50 11.35 -5.96
CA PHE A 216 11.61 11.22 -4.81
C PHE A 216 12.45 11.10 -3.53
N ARG A 217 12.19 11.96 -2.54
CA ARG A 217 12.95 11.97 -1.27
C ARG A 217 12.02 12.06 -0.07
N ASP A 218 12.09 11.09 0.84
CA ASP A 218 11.30 11.11 2.08
C ASP A 218 12.03 11.92 3.16
N LEU A 219 11.65 13.18 3.29
CA LEU A 219 12.22 14.11 4.26
C LEU A 219 11.79 13.82 5.70
N SER A 220 10.86 12.88 5.92
CA SER A 220 10.49 12.42 7.27
C SER A 220 11.54 11.48 7.87
N GLN A 221 12.27 10.72 7.05
CA GLN A 221 13.29 9.76 7.49
C GLN A 221 14.57 10.43 7.98
N SER A 222 15.46 9.64 8.60
CA SER A 222 16.82 10.10 8.91
C SER A 222 17.58 10.50 7.65
N VAL A 223 18.60 11.37 7.79
CA VAL A 223 19.38 11.87 6.65
C VAL A 223 20.03 10.74 5.83
N GLN A 224 20.34 9.61 6.45
CA GLN A 224 20.89 8.42 5.79
C GLN A 224 19.85 7.63 4.97
N ARG A 225 18.56 7.82 5.26
CA ARG A 225 17.43 7.07 4.68
C ARG A 225 16.47 7.92 3.84
N ALA A 226 16.72 9.23 3.76
CA ALA A 226 15.85 10.16 3.03
C ALA A 226 15.87 9.91 1.52
N ASN A 227 17.01 9.45 1.00
CA ASN A 227 17.13 9.02 -0.38
C ASN A 227 16.52 7.63 -0.56
N ILE A 228 15.54 7.55 -1.45
CA ILE A 228 14.87 6.32 -1.80
C ILE A 228 15.06 6.14 -3.30
N GLN A 229 15.50 4.95 -3.70
CA GLN A 229 15.70 4.59 -5.11
C GLN A 229 14.44 4.91 -5.91
N SER A 230 14.57 5.83 -6.87
CA SER A 230 13.45 6.37 -7.63
C SER A 230 13.35 5.76 -9.02
N GLU A 231 14.28 4.91 -9.45
CA GLU A 231 14.31 4.28 -10.78
C GLU A 231 14.43 2.77 -10.63
N ASP A 232 13.55 2.06 -11.32
CA ASP A 232 13.63 0.63 -11.48
C ASP A 232 14.58 0.27 -12.63
N ALA A 233 15.68 -0.41 -12.33
CA ALA A 233 16.74 -0.67 -13.30
C ALA A 233 16.29 -1.59 -14.46
N GLU A 234 15.25 -2.40 -14.24
CA GLU A 234 14.74 -3.32 -15.26
C GLU A 234 13.78 -2.63 -16.23
N SER A 235 12.82 -1.84 -15.73
CA SER A 235 11.83 -1.16 -16.56
C SER A 235 12.24 0.24 -17.02
N GLY A 236 13.24 0.86 -16.37
CA GLY A 236 13.59 2.27 -16.57
C GLY A 236 12.53 3.25 -16.07
N LEU A 237 11.47 2.75 -15.40
CA LEU A 237 10.41 3.58 -14.85
C LEU A 237 10.80 4.15 -13.51
N HIS A 238 10.25 5.33 -13.20
CA HIS A 238 10.38 5.86 -11.86
C HIS A 238 9.37 5.21 -10.93
N VAL A 239 9.82 4.76 -9.76
CA VAL A 239 8.95 4.06 -8.79
C VAL A 239 9.05 4.75 -7.44
N PHE A 240 7.89 4.95 -6.80
CA PHE A 240 7.85 5.48 -5.45
C PHE A 240 8.31 4.44 -4.43
N PRO A 241 8.87 4.89 -3.29
CA PRO A 241 8.97 4.04 -2.11
C PRO A 241 7.64 3.42 -1.68
N THR A 242 7.74 2.47 -0.75
CA THR A 242 6.60 2.12 0.10
C THR A 242 6.06 3.39 0.77
N VAL A 243 4.80 3.71 0.48
CA VAL A 243 4.10 4.82 1.12
C VAL A 243 3.92 4.51 2.61
N LEU A 244 4.39 5.42 3.47
CA LEU A 244 4.28 5.30 4.92
C LEU A 244 3.29 6.34 5.48
N PRO A 245 2.67 6.06 6.64
CA PRO A 245 1.91 7.08 7.37
C PRO A 245 2.82 8.26 7.71
N LYS A 246 2.28 9.49 7.66
CA LYS A 246 3.01 10.75 7.94
C LYS A 246 4.26 11.00 7.09
N MET A 247 4.42 10.26 6.00
CA MET A 247 5.53 10.43 5.07
C MET A 247 5.56 11.85 4.48
N LEU A 248 6.77 12.42 4.37
CA LEU A 248 6.97 13.76 3.83
C LEU A 248 7.81 13.66 2.56
N LEU A 249 7.18 13.26 1.46
CA LEU A 249 7.87 13.03 0.19
C LEU A 249 8.02 14.33 -0.60
N TRP A 250 9.27 14.70 -0.88
CA TRP A 250 9.65 15.76 -1.81
C TRP A 250 9.78 15.23 -3.24
N LEU A 251 9.19 15.96 -4.19
CA LEU A 251 9.20 15.69 -5.61
C LEU A 251 10.15 16.67 -6.31
N GLU A 252 11.28 16.19 -6.82
CA GLU A 252 12.28 17.07 -7.44
C GLU A 252 11.78 17.70 -8.75
N GLY A 253 11.02 16.94 -9.55
CA GLY A 253 10.50 17.43 -10.83
C GLY A 253 9.50 18.59 -10.71
N GLN A 254 8.88 18.76 -9.54
CA GLN A 254 7.93 19.85 -9.27
C GLN A 254 8.39 20.76 -8.11
N GLU A 255 9.55 20.47 -7.52
CA GLU A 255 10.10 21.14 -6.34
C GLU A 255 9.07 21.42 -5.23
N ARG A 256 8.27 20.40 -4.88
CA ARG A 256 7.26 20.50 -3.82
C ARG A 256 7.10 19.20 -3.06
N VAL A 257 6.36 19.26 -1.95
CA VAL A 257 5.90 18.05 -1.26
C VAL A 257 4.68 17.48 -1.99
N TRP A 258 4.58 16.16 -2.07
CA TRP A 258 3.38 15.52 -2.62
C TRP A 258 2.15 15.73 -1.72
N LEU A 259 0.98 15.47 -2.26
CA LEU A 259 -0.31 15.57 -1.59
C LEU A 259 -0.75 14.18 -1.08
N GLY A 260 -1.63 14.17 -0.08
CA GLY A 260 -2.21 12.93 0.43
C GLY A 260 -3.08 12.21 -0.60
N ARG A 261 -3.78 12.96 -1.45
CA ARG A 261 -4.49 12.39 -2.60
C ARG A 261 -3.53 11.71 -3.60
N GLU A 262 -2.34 12.28 -3.83
CA GLU A 262 -1.32 11.66 -4.69
C GLU A 262 -0.79 10.36 -4.08
N ALA A 263 -0.63 10.32 -2.76
CA ALA A 263 -0.28 9.11 -2.05
C ALA A 263 -1.37 8.02 -2.18
N LEU A 264 -2.66 8.37 -2.17
CA LEU A 264 -3.75 7.43 -2.42
C LEU A 264 -3.74 6.92 -3.88
N MET A 265 -3.54 7.81 -4.85
CA MET A 265 -3.39 7.42 -6.26
C MET A 265 -2.22 6.45 -6.45
N CYS A 266 -1.12 6.67 -5.73
CA CYS A 266 0.06 5.81 -5.73
C CYS A 266 -0.25 4.38 -5.21
N GLN A 267 -1.25 4.21 -4.34
CA GLN A 267 -1.78 2.92 -3.89
C GLN A 267 -2.89 2.36 -4.81
N GLY A 268 -3.13 3.00 -5.96
CA GLY A 268 -4.12 2.60 -6.95
C GLY A 268 -5.56 2.99 -6.61
N PHE A 269 -5.79 3.91 -5.66
CA PHE A 269 -7.13 4.38 -5.34
C PHE A 269 -7.60 5.46 -6.31
N PRO A 270 -8.84 5.39 -6.84
CA PRO A 270 -9.41 6.40 -7.72
C PRO A 270 -9.90 7.61 -6.90
N VAL A 271 -9.01 8.27 -6.17
CA VAL A 271 -9.38 9.32 -5.21
C VAL A 271 -9.97 10.57 -5.87
N LEU A 272 -9.49 10.97 -7.05
CA LEU A 272 -9.96 12.18 -7.71
C LEU A 272 -11.46 12.13 -8.05
N PRO A 273 -11.98 11.09 -8.73
CA PRO A 273 -13.42 10.99 -8.97
C PRO A 273 -14.22 10.86 -7.66
N LEU A 274 -13.70 10.13 -6.66
CA LEU A 274 -14.37 10.00 -5.35
C LEU A 274 -14.50 11.35 -4.61
N LEU A 275 -13.47 12.20 -4.68
CA LEU A 275 -13.52 13.55 -4.11
C LEU A 275 -14.50 14.45 -4.86
N SER A 276 -14.50 14.37 -6.20
CA SER A 276 -15.45 15.12 -7.05
C SER A 276 -16.91 14.77 -6.72
N GLU A 277 -17.22 13.47 -6.60
CA GLU A 277 -18.54 13.01 -6.17
C GLU A 277 -18.88 13.48 -4.75
N HIS A 278 -17.93 13.39 -3.82
CA HIS A 278 -18.13 13.84 -2.44
C HIS A 278 -18.45 15.34 -2.37
N GLU A 279 -17.75 16.17 -3.16
CA GLU A 279 -18.00 17.61 -3.25
C GLU A 279 -19.36 17.92 -3.90
N ALA A 280 -19.80 17.11 -4.87
CA ALA A 280 -21.10 17.26 -5.51
C ALA A 280 -22.27 16.99 -4.55
N VAL A 281 -22.10 16.06 -3.60
CA VAL A 281 -23.10 15.78 -2.57
C VAL A 281 -23.05 16.89 -1.50
N LYS A 282 -23.84 17.95 -1.69
CA LYS A 282 -24.02 19.09 -0.76
C LYS A 282 -24.61 18.67 0.60
N ARG A 283 -23.89 17.89 1.41
CA ARG A 283 -24.33 17.56 2.77
C ARG A 283 -24.06 18.76 3.68
N PRO A 284 -25.06 19.22 4.48
CA PRO A 284 -24.93 20.44 5.29
C PRO A 284 -23.83 20.46 6.38
N GLN A 285 -23.07 19.38 6.54
CA GLN A 285 -21.89 19.28 7.40
C GLN A 285 -20.90 18.28 6.79
N ALA A 286 -20.70 18.32 5.46
CA ALA A 286 -19.79 17.40 4.78
C ALA A 286 -18.38 17.60 5.35
N TRP A 287 -17.95 16.66 6.18
CA TRP A 287 -16.56 16.48 6.54
C TRP A 287 -15.77 16.27 5.24
N SER A 288 -14.76 17.09 4.98
CA SER A 288 -13.86 16.89 3.82
C SER A 288 -12.56 16.23 4.27
N PRO A 289 -12.10 15.17 3.58
CA PRO A 289 -10.83 14.54 3.90
C PRO A 289 -9.69 15.54 3.67
N THR A 290 -8.87 15.75 4.70
CA THR A 290 -7.66 16.57 4.58
C THR A 290 -6.54 15.80 3.88
N GLU A 291 -5.60 16.51 3.24
CA GLU A 291 -4.39 15.88 2.69
C GLU A 291 -3.61 15.07 3.73
N ALA A 292 -3.55 15.55 4.97
CA ALA A 292 -2.89 14.83 6.05
C ALA A 292 -3.57 13.48 6.36
N LEU A 293 -4.92 13.46 6.39
CA LEU A 293 -5.63 12.21 6.59
C LEU A 293 -5.45 11.28 5.40
N MET A 294 -5.56 11.78 4.17
CA MET A 294 -5.39 10.96 2.97
C MET A 294 -4.00 10.33 2.90
N GLN A 295 -2.96 11.06 3.31
CA GLN A 295 -1.60 10.52 3.44
C GLN A 295 -1.53 9.38 4.47
N ASP A 296 -2.15 9.57 5.65
CA ASP A 296 -2.16 8.55 6.70
C ASP A 296 -2.97 7.32 6.28
N LEU A 297 -4.07 7.50 5.55
CA LEU A 297 -4.83 6.42 4.95
C LEU A 297 -3.99 5.68 3.91
N ALA A 298 -3.33 6.39 2.99
CA ALA A 298 -2.48 5.78 1.96
C ALA A 298 -1.33 4.95 2.55
N GLY A 299 -0.71 5.41 3.64
CA GLY A 299 0.36 4.67 4.30
C GLY A 299 -0.09 3.34 4.93
N ASN A 300 -1.33 3.30 5.43
CA ASN A 300 -1.93 2.14 6.09
C ASN A 300 -2.76 1.27 5.15
N ALA A 301 -3.13 1.77 3.97
CA ALA A 301 -3.97 1.04 3.03
C ALA A 301 -3.23 -0.17 2.44
N MET A 302 -4.02 -1.20 2.11
CA MET A 302 -3.60 -2.21 1.15
C MET A 302 -3.63 -1.58 -0.24
N ALA A 303 -2.69 -1.97 -1.11
CA ALA A 303 -2.71 -1.53 -2.50
C ALA A 303 -3.98 -2.08 -3.17
N LEU A 304 -4.85 -1.18 -3.65
CA LEU A 304 -6.17 -1.54 -4.13
C LEU A 304 -6.13 -2.55 -5.29
N PRO A 305 -5.26 -2.41 -6.30
CA PRO A 305 -5.15 -3.38 -7.38
C PRO A 305 -4.77 -4.78 -6.92
N VAL A 306 -3.96 -4.89 -5.85
CA VAL A 306 -3.57 -6.19 -5.29
C VAL A 306 -4.76 -6.89 -4.65
N LEU A 307 -5.51 -6.17 -3.83
CA LEU A 307 -6.70 -6.71 -3.20
C LEU A 307 -7.77 -7.08 -4.24
N MET A 308 -7.96 -6.25 -5.27
CA MET A 308 -8.87 -6.55 -6.38
C MET A 308 -8.44 -7.80 -7.15
N ALA A 309 -7.16 -7.97 -7.45
CA ALA A 309 -6.65 -9.18 -8.10
C ALA A 309 -6.93 -10.43 -7.25
N ILE A 310 -6.70 -10.36 -5.93
CA ILE A 310 -6.97 -11.47 -5.01
C ILE A 310 -8.46 -11.80 -5.00
N LEU A 311 -9.34 -10.80 -4.83
CA LEU A 311 -10.78 -11.02 -4.81
C LEU A 311 -11.31 -11.57 -6.14
N GLN A 312 -10.88 -11.00 -7.28
CA GLN A 312 -11.25 -11.49 -8.62
C GLN A 312 -10.80 -12.94 -8.82
N SER A 313 -9.57 -13.26 -8.39
CA SER A 313 -9.03 -14.61 -8.47
C SER A 313 -9.80 -15.59 -7.60
N MET A 314 -10.21 -15.17 -6.39
CA MET A 314 -11.07 -15.98 -5.53
C MET A 314 -12.44 -16.22 -6.18
N PHE A 315 -13.07 -15.17 -6.72
CA PHE A 315 -14.35 -15.28 -7.42
C PHE A 315 -14.30 -16.24 -8.61
N ALA A 316 -13.20 -16.22 -9.38
CA ALA A 316 -13.03 -17.14 -10.50
C ALA A 316 -12.65 -18.59 -10.07
N ALA A 317 -11.88 -18.73 -8.99
CA ALA A 317 -11.28 -20.01 -8.63
C ALA A 317 -12.16 -20.88 -7.72
N PHE A 318 -12.94 -20.26 -6.82
CA PHE A 318 -13.72 -20.98 -5.83
C PHE A 318 -15.02 -21.50 -6.44
N SER A 319 -15.40 -22.71 -6.03
CA SER A 319 -16.68 -23.28 -6.43
C SER A 319 -17.75 -22.74 -5.50
N TRP A 320 -18.34 -21.59 -5.87
CA TRP A 320 -19.37 -20.96 -5.05
C TRP A 320 -20.62 -21.84 -5.00
N GLU A 321 -21.19 -22.01 -3.81
CA GLU A 321 -22.50 -22.61 -3.66
C GLU A 321 -23.48 -21.71 -4.44
N GLY A 322 -24.12 -22.25 -5.48
CA GLY A 322 -25.13 -21.49 -6.22
C GLY A 322 -26.22 -21.02 -5.27
N THR A 323 -26.82 -19.85 -5.53
CA THR A 323 -28.20 -19.65 -5.09
C THR A 323 -28.96 -20.88 -5.55
N ARG A 324 -29.52 -21.65 -4.60
CA ARG A 324 -30.48 -22.71 -4.92
C ARG A 324 -31.70 -22.04 -5.54
N ASP A 325 -31.59 -21.69 -6.81
CA ASP A 325 -32.76 -21.56 -7.67
C ASP A 325 -33.26 -22.99 -7.91
N ASP A 326 -34.56 -23.18 -7.77
CA ASP A 326 -35.31 -24.43 -7.89
C ASP A 326 -35.17 -25.08 -9.28
N ALA A 327 -33.98 -25.53 -9.64
CA ALA A 327 -33.72 -26.29 -10.86
C ALA A 327 -33.34 -27.74 -10.49
N ALA A 328 -34.16 -28.65 -11.00
CA ALA A 328 -34.16 -30.10 -10.76
C ALA A 328 -32.77 -30.76 -10.75
N PRO A 329 -32.60 -31.87 -9.99
CA PRO A 329 -31.30 -32.53 -9.84
C PRO A 329 -30.83 -33.11 -11.17
N SER A 330 -29.74 -32.56 -11.71
CA SER A 330 -29.05 -33.14 -12.87
C SER A 330 -28.09 -34.26 -12.40
N PRO A 331 -28.00 -35.40 -13.11
CA PRO A 331 -27.27 -36.56 -12.61
C PRO A 331 -25.76 -36.31 -12.58
N ARG A 332 -25.16 -36.63 -11.43
CA ARG A 332 -23.71 -36.60 -11.18
C ARG A 332 -22.97 -37.41 -12.24
N ARG A 333 -22.26 -36.71 -13.13
CA ARG A 333 -21.29 -37.33 -14.03
C ARG A 333 -19.94 -37.36 -13.33
N ALA A 334 -19.38 -38.55 -13.12
CA ALA A 334 -18.03 -38.73 -12.61
C ALA A 334 -17.03 -38.07 -13.57
N VAL A 335 -16.13 -37.22 -13.05
CA VAL A 335 -15.05 -36.65 -13.86
C VAL A 335 -13.73 -36.69 -13.09
N ASN A 336 -12.88 -37.63 -13.48
CA ASN A 336 -11.43 -37.49 -13.37
C ASN A 336 -10.92 -36.71 -14.60
N SER A 337 -9.88 -35.87 -14.41
CA SER A 337 -9.11 -35.08 -15.40
C SER A 337 -9.46 -33.59 -15.63
N LYS A 338 -9.82 -32.81 -14.59
CA LYS A 338 -10.29 -31.41 -14.76
C LYS A 338 -9.28 -30.27 -14.54
N ASP A 339 -8.12 -30.49 -13.94
CA ASP A 339 -7.30 -29.34 -13.48
C ASP A 339 -6.75 -28.43 -14.61
N LYS A 340 -6.46 -28.95 -15.81
CA LYS A 340 -6.03 -28.11 -16.95
C LYS A 340 -7.19 -27.36 -17.60
N ASN A 341 -8.32 -28.03 -17.80
CA ASN A 341 -9.50 -27.44 -18.44
C ASN A 341 -10.08 -26.29 -17.59
N ASP A 342 -9.92 -26.37 -16.28
CA ASP A 342 -10.47 -25.38 -15.35
C ASP A 342 -9.65 -24.07 -15.35
N ILE A 343 -8.33 -24.14 -15.54
CA ILE A 343 -7.48 -22.95 -15.73
C ILE A 343 -7.83 -22.28 -17.06
N ASP A 344 -7.93 -23.06 -18.13
CA ASP A 344 -8.27 -22.55 -19.46
C ASP A 344 -9.68 -21.90 -19.48
N GLN A 345 -10.63 -22.46 -18.74
CA GLN A 345 -11.96 -21.87 -18.58
C GLN A 345 -11.94 -20.57 -17.78
N ALA A 346 -11.19 -20.50 -16.67
CA ALA A 346 -11.08 -19.28 -15.89
C ALA A 346 -10.40 -18.16 -16.70
N LEU A 347 -9.32 -18.47 -17.42
CA LEU A 347 -8.65 -17.52 -18.32
C LEU A 347 -9.57 -17.07 -19.47
N SER A 348 -10.36 -17.98 -20.04
CA SER A 348 -11.34 -17.65 -21.08
C SER A 348 -12.46 -16.73 -20.56
N ALA A 349 -12.93 -16.93 -19.33
CA ALA A 349 -13.93 -16.07 -18.71
C ALA A 349 -13.38 -14.65 -18.46
N ILE A 350 -12.12 -14.54 -18.04
CA ILE A 350 -11.45 -13.24 -17.86
C ILE A 350 -11.29 -12.51 -19.20
N GLN A 351 -10.92 -13.23 -20.26
CA GLN A 351 -10.84 -12.65 -21.59
C GLN A 351 -12.19 -12.11 -22.05
N GLN A 352 -13.29 -12.86 -21.85
CA GLN A 352 -14.64 -12.39 -22.21
C GLN A 352 -15.04 -11.12 -21.45
N VAL A 353 -14.71 -11.02 -20.16
CA VAL A 353 -14.98 -9.81 -19.37
C VAL A 353 -14.12 -8.64 -19.86
N SER A 354 -12.86 -8.88 -20.22
CA SER A 354 -11.97 -7.86 -20.79
C SER A 354 -12.47 -7.35 -22.15
N ASP A 355 -12.97 -8.25 -23.00
CA ASP A 355 -13.52 -7.91 -24.32
C ASP A 355 -14.82 -7.10 -24.19
N LEU A 356 -15.66 -7.43 -23.19
CA LEU A 356 -16.86 -6.67 -22.86
C LEU A 356 -16.55 -5.26 -22.34
N ALA A 357 -15.49 -5.11 -21.53
CA ALA A 357 -15.04 -3.79 -21.07
C ALA A 357 -14.50 -2.94 -22.23
N ALA A 358 -13.70 -3.53 -23.13
CA ALA A 358 -13.20 -2.85 -24.31
C ALA A 358 -14.32 -2.42 -25.29
N ALA A 359 -15.38 -3.23 -25.41
CA ALA A 359 -16.56 -2.89 -26.21
C ALA A 359 -17.46 -1.82 -25.56
N SER A 360 -17.30 -1.55 -24.26
CA SER A 360 -18.02 -0.49 -23.54
C SER A 360 -17.31 0.88 -23.63
N GLU A 361 -16.03 0.91 -24.03
CA GLU A 361 -15.23 2.12 -24.17
C GLU A 361 -15.12 2.63 -25.62
N ALA A 362 -15.67 1.87 -26.59
CA ALA A 362 -15.79 2.22 -28.00
C ALA A 362 -17.23 2.66 -28.33
#